data_AF-A0A537HZB4-F1
#
_entry.id   AF-A0A537HZB4-F1
#
_cell.length_a   1.000
_cell.length_b   1.000
_cell.length_c   1.000
_cell.angle_alpha   90.00
_cell.angle_beta   90.00
_cell.angle_gamma   90.00
#
_symmetry.space_group_name_H-M   'P 1'
#
loop_
_entity.id
_entity.type
_entity.pdbx_description
1 polymer ?
#
loop_
_entity_poly.entity_id
_entity_poly.type
_entity_poly.pdbx_seq_one_letter_code
_entity_poly.pdbx_strand_id
1 'polypeptide(L)'
;MTQLDESLKDLDLEVKKVESRVLSDYKPGPDAEEESRYFVRLKGTLTPREARMTGWRIDNLAALAACLSVIVSKQGKSERKELEEIIGQKVGRWRAITLTDAFLRSGYLEEDEEGLVKLGWRTRAELDLESLMMLIAESKPKGVIDPDSAETAEASEEEDAAREVEAEGLEQDQASTDA
;
A
#
# COMPACT_ATOMS: atom_id res chain seq x y z
N MET A 1 7.90 19.96 -24.43
CA MET A 1 7.28 19.24 -23.29
C MET A 1 5.95 19.88 -22.90
N THR A 2 5.94 21.19 -22.63
CA THR A 2 4.75 21.99 -22.29
C THR A 2 3.54 21.79 -23.20
N GLN A 3 3.72 21.71 -24.53
CA GLN A 3 2.58 21.53 -25.44
C GLN A 3 1.89 20.16 -25.30
N LEU A 4 2.64 19.09 -24.96
CA LEU A 4 2.06 17.77 -24.73
C LEU A 4 1.37 17.71 -23.36
N ASP A 5 1.99 18.28 -22.33
CA ASP A 5 1.35 18.40 -21.00
C ASP A 5 0.06 19.22 -21.05
N GLU A 6 0.03 20.32 -21.81
CA GLU A 6 -1.20 21.11 -22.02
C GLU A 6 -2.30 20.29 -22.69
N SER A 7 -1.96 19.45 -23.67
CA SER A 7 -2.92 18.60 -24.36
C SER A 7 -3.45 17.45 -23.50
N LEU A 8 -2.65 17.00 -22.53
CA LEU A 8 -2.97 15.89 -21.62
C LEU A 8 -3.73 16.35 -20.36
N LYS A 9 -3.72 17.65 -20.07
CA LYS A 9 -4.32 18.25 -18.88
C LYS A 9 -5.81 17.93 -18.72
N ASP A 10 -6.56 17.93 -19.81
CA ASP A 10 -8.01 17.66 -19.80
C ASP A 10 -8.34 16.20 -19.51
N LEU A 11 -7.35 15.31 -19.60
CA LEU A 11 -7.47 13.88 -19.30
C LEU A 11 -6.89 13.51 -17.92
N ASP A 12 -6.50 14.49 -17.11
CA ASP A 12 -5.78 14.31 -15.84
C ASP A 12 -4.47 13.51 -16.01
N LEU A 13 -3.77 13.72 -17.12
CA LEU A 13 -2.49 13.09 -17.44
C LEU A 13 -1.36 14.12 -17.49
N GLU A 14 -0.14 13.66 -17.20
CA GLU A 14 1.09 14.46 -17.27
C GLU A 14 2.28 13.63 -17.79
N VAL A 15 3.27 14.30 -18.40
CA VAL A 15 4.52 13.68 -18.82
C VAL A 15 5.55 13.78 -17.70
N LYS A 16 5.94 12.64 -17.14
CA LYS A 16 7.03 12.56 -16.16
C LYS A 16 8.33 12.15 -16.85
N LYS A 17 9.36 12.97 -16.66
CA LYS A 17 10.75 12.60 -16.97
C LYS A 17 11.27 11.69 -15.86
N VAL A 18 11.73 10.51 -16.22
CA VAL A 18 12.40 9.57 -15.32
C VAL A 18 13.83 9.44 -15.79
N GLU A 19 14.76 9.87 -14.94
CA GLU A 19 16.17 9.65 -15.16
C GLU A 19 16.49 8.17 -14.97
N SER A 20 17.18 7.58 -15.95
CA SER A 20 17.75 6.25 -15.79
C SER A 20 18.91 6.34 -14.80
N ARG A 21 18.61 6.37 -13.49
CA ARG A 21 19.62 6.08 -12.48
C ARG A 21 19.91 4.59 -12.56
N VAL A 22 20.89 4.23 -13.39
CA VAL A 22 21.58 2.96 -13.25
C VAL A 22 22.22 3.02 -11.86
N LEU A 23 21.69 2.23 -10.92
CA LEU A 23 22.23 2.04 -9.58
C LEU A 23 23.50 1.16 -9.64
N SER A 24 24.32 1.33 -10.67
CA SER A 24 25.63 0.71 -10.81
C SER A 24 26.67 1.81 -10.79
N ASP A 25 27.80 1.55 -10.12
CA ASP A 25 28.99 2.42 -10.11
C ASP A 25 29.66 2.52 -11.50
N TYR A 26 28.96 2.10 -12.55
CA TYR A 26 29.39 2.23 -13.92
C TYR A 26 29.24 3.69 -14.34
N LYS A 27 30.33 4.45 -14.22
CA LYS A 27 30.50 5.70 -14.97
C LYS A 27 30.46 5.35 -16.45
N PRO A 28 29.37 5.68 -17.16
CA PRO A 28 29.38 5.42 -18.57
C PRO A 28 30.31 6.49 -19.20
N GLY A 29 31.07 6.12 -20.23
CA GLY A 29 32.07 6.99 -20.85
C GLY A 29 31.47 8.31 -21.35
N PRO A 30 32.29 9.28 -21.80
CA PRO A 30 31.84 10.62 -22.20
C PRO A 30 30.77 10.68 -23.32
N ASP A 31 30.43 9.54 -23.93
CA ASP A 31 29.39 9.37 -24.96
C ASP A 31 28.10 8.72 -24.46
N ALA A 32 27.98 8.45 -23.16
CA ALA A 32 26.74 7.94 -22.61
C ALA A 32 25.78 9.06 -22.30
N GLU A 33 24.98 9.39 -23.31
CA GLU A 33 23.81 10.24 -23.15
C GLU A 33 22.98 9.70 -21.97
N GLU A 34 22.75 10.54 -20.97
CA GLU A 34 21.85 10.25 -19.86
C GLU A 34 20.46 9.94 -20.44
N GLU A 35 20.17 8.65 -20.68
CA GLU A 35 18.93 8.22 -21.34
C GLU A 35 17.75 8.52 -20.41
N SER A 36 17.20 9.71 -20.59
CA SER A 36 16.02 10.18 -19.89
C SER A 36 14.80 9.61 -20.58
N ARG A 37 14.03 8.79 -19.86
CA ARG A 37 12.80 8.20 -20.38
C ARG A 37 11.61 9.07 -19.97
N TYR A 38 10.70 9.30 -20.90
CA TYR A 38 9.50 10.08 -20.68
C TYR A 38 8.28 9.16 -20.66
N PHE A 39 7.45 9.30 -19.63
CA PHE A 39 6.24 8.48 -19.46
C PHE A 39 5.03 9.36 -19.20
N VAL A 40 3.89 8.95 -19.72
CA VAL A 40 2.60 9.56 -19.37
C VAL A 40 2.08 8.87 -18.12
N ARG A 41 1.75 9.63 -17.08
CA ARG A 41 1.13 9.15 -15.84
C ARG A 41 -0.10 9.97 -15.49
N LEU A 42 -0.90 9.45 -14.57
CA LEU A 42 -1.96 10.24 -13.94
C LEU A 42 -1.35 11.38 -13.13
N LYS A 43 -1.93 12.56 -13.30
CA LYS A 43 -1.56 13.77 -12.58
C LYS A 43 -2.16 13.76 -11.17
N GLY A 44 -3.42 13.35 -11.04
CA GLY A 44 -4.12 13.22 -9.78
C GLY A 44 -4.08 11.81 -9.17
N THR A 45 -4.75 11.68 -8.03
CA THR A 45 -5.08 10.39 -7.42
C THR A 45 -6.42 9.89 -7.93
N LEU A 46 -6.51 8.61 -8.23
CA LEU A 46 -7.79 7.99 -8.56
C LEU A 46 -8.74 8.02 -7.37
N THR A 47 -10.01 8.34 -7.63
CA THR A 47 -11.06 8.10 -6.66
C THR A 47 -11.20 6.60 -6.39
N PRO A 48 -11.74 6.16 -5.24
CA PRO A 48 -11.96 4.74 -4.98
C PRO A 48 -12.81 4.03 -6.04
N ARG A 49 -13.70 4.76 -6.71
CA ARG A 49 -14.53 4.25 -7.81
C ARG A 49 -13.70 3.99 -9.06
N GLU A 50 -12.84 4.92 -9.45
CA GLU A 50 -11.96 4.77 -10.62
C GLU A 50 -10.86 3.73 -10.36
N ALA A 51 -10.32 3.68 -9.14
CA ALA A 51 -9.31 2.70 -8.73
C ALA A 51 -9.80 1.25 -8.95
N ARG A 52 -11.09 0.98 -8.71
CA ARG A 52 -11.71 -0.34 -8.97
C ARG A 52 -11.80 -0.69 -10.46
N MET A 53 -11.74 0.29 -11.35
CA MET A 53 -11.81 0.09 -12.81
C MET A 53 -10.43 -0.11 -13.45
N THR A 54 -9.34 0.04 -12.70
CA THR A 54 -7.96 -0.11 -13.20
C THR A 54 -7.57 -1.54 -13.56
N GLY A 55 -8.43 -2.52 -13.27
CA GLY A 55 -8.14 -3.94 -13.45
C GLY A 55 -7.20 -4.53 -12.39
N TRP A 56 -6.70 -3.71 -11.47
CA TRP A 56 -5.91 -4.18 -10.33
C TRP A 56 -6.80 -4.63 -9.18
N ARG A 57 -6.48 -5.80 -8.62
CA ARG A 57 -7.07 -6.23 -7.35
C ARG A 57 -6.43 -5.47 -6.20
N ILE A 58 -7.24 -5.01 -5.24
CA ILE A 58 -6.75 -4.31 -4.04
C ILE A 58 -5.72 -5.14 -3.27
N ASP A 59 -5.91 -6.47 -3.18
CA ASP A 59 -4.96 -7.37 -2.52
C ASP A 59 -3.61 -7.41 -3.24
N ASN A 60 -3.61 -7.29 -4.57
CA ASN A 60 -2.36 -7.27 -5.35
C ASN A 60 -1.62 -5.95 -5.13
N LEU A 61 -2.34 -4.83 -5.04
CA LEU A 61 -1.75 -3.53 -4.71
C LEU A 61 -1.18 -3.53 -3.29
N ALA A 62 -1.87 -4.14 -2.33
CA ALA A 62 -1.37 -4.30 -0.97
C ALA A 62 -0.10 -5.18 -0.93
N ALA A 63 -0.07 -6.28 -1.68
CA ALA A 63 1.11 -7.11 -1.83
C ALA A 63 2.29 -6.34 -2.47
N LEU A 64 2.02 -5.56 -3.52
CA LEU A 64 3.05 -4.71 -4.13
C LEU A 64 3.59 -3.69 -3.12
N ALA A 65 2.72 -2.97 -2.42
CA ALA A 65 3.12 -2.00 -1.40
C ALA A 65 3.99 -2.64 -0.30
N ALA A 66 3.67 -3.87 0.14
CA ALA A 66 4.48 -4.63 1.07
C ALA A 66 5.86 -5.00 0.50
N CYS A 67 5.95 -5.42 -0.78
CA CYS A 67 7.25 -5.62 -1.44
C CYS A 67 8.09 -4.33 -1.41
N LEU A 68 7.48 -3.21 -1.81
CA LEU A 68 8.19 -1.93 -1.91
C LEU A 68 8.68 -1.46 -0.54
N SER A 69 7.89 -1.62 0.53
CA SER A 69 8.29 -1.23 1.87
C SER A 69 9.46 -2.06 2.41
N VAL A 70 9.48 -3.37 2.14
CA VAL A 70 10.60 -4.25 2.51
C VAL A 70 11.88 -3.87 1.75
N ILE A 71 11.77 -3.62 0.45
CA ILE A 71 12.93 -3.20 -0.36
C ILE A 71 13.48 -1.87 0.15
N VAL A 72 12.61 -0.89 0.46
CA VAL A 72 13.04 0.41 0.97
C VAL A 72 13.66 0.30 2.37
N SER A 73 13.10 -0.50 3.26
CA SER A 73 13.65 -0.69 4.61
C SER A 73 15.03 -1.37 4.61
N LYS A 74 15.34 -2.14 3.55
CA LYS A 74 16.62 -2.82 3.34
C LYS A 74 17.59 -2.06 2.43
N GLN A 75 17.52 -0.73 2.44
CA GLN A 75 18.44 0.12 1.66
C GLN A 75 18.32 -0.07 0.13
N GLY A 76 17.18 -0.55 -0.36
CA GLY A 76 16.85 -0.58 -1.78
C GLY A 76 17.02 -1.93 -2.49
N LYS A 77 17.42 -2.99 -1.78
CA LYS A 77 17.54 -4.35 -2.31
C LYS A 77 17.05 -5.40 -1.31
N SER A 78 16.47 -6.49 -1.80
CA SER A 78 16.01 -7.62 -0.98
C SER A 78 16.12 -8.94 -1.73
N GLU A 79 16.30 -10.06 -1.02
CA GLU A 79 16.20 -11.37 -1.64
C GLU A 79 14.76 -11.65 -2.10
N ARG A 80 14.60 -12.23 -3.30
CA ARG A 80 13.28 -12.61 -3.82
C ARG A 80 12.49 -13.50 -2.86
N LYS A 81 13.17 -14.49 -2.28
CA LYS A 81 12.55 -15.47 -1.38
C LYS A 81 11.93 -14.80 -0.15
N GLU A 82 12.57 -13.77 0.38
CA GLU A 82 12.07 -13.03 1.53
C GLU A 82 10.81 -12.23 1.20
N LEU A 83 10.78 -11.58 0.03
CA LEU A 83 9.58 -10.88 -0.45
C LEU A 83 8.39 -11.85 -0.58
N GLU A 84 8.64 -13.02 -1.15
CA GLU A 84 7.65 -14.09 -1.28
C GLU A 84 7.20 -14.64 0.07
N GLU A 85 8.08 -14.72 1.07
CA GLU A 85 7.77 -15.16 2.42
C GLU A 85 6.87 -14.14 3.15
N ILE A 86 7.23 -12.86 3.12
CA ILE A 86 6.48 -11.79 3.79
C ILE A 86 5.06 -11.67 3.22
N ILE A 87 4.92 -11.62 1.89
CA ILE A 87 3.59 -11.58 1.26
C ILE A 87 2.86 -12.91 1.45
N GLY A 88 3.61 -14.02 1.42
CA GLY A 88 3.10 -15.38 1.57
C GLY A 88 2.38 -15.62 2.90
N GLN A 89 2.77 -14.91 3.97
CA GLN A 89 2.05 -14.95 5.25
C GLN A 89 0.58 -14.53 5.13
N LYS A 90 0.25 -13.63 4.19
CA LYS A 90 -1.12 -13.12 4.01
C LYS A 90 -1.89 -13.78 2.86
N VAL A 91 -1.23 -14.02 1.72
CA VAL A 91 -1.91 -14.49 0.49
C VAL A 91 -1.66 -15.96 0.16
N GLY A 92 -0.81 -16.63 0.95
CA GLY A 92 -0.36 -17.99 0.70
C GLY A 92 0.83 -18.07 -0.27
N ARG A 93 1.69 -19.08 -0.06
CA ARG A 93 2.98 -19.24 -0.75
C ARG A 93 2.88 -19.27 -2.27
N TRP A 94 1.96 -20.06 -2.82
CA TRP A 94 1.79 -20.18 -4.27
C TRP A 94 1.43 -18.85 -4.93
N ARG A 95 0.55 -18.08 -4.28
CA ARG A 95 0.11 -16.79 -4.79
C ARG A 95 1.19 -15.72 -4.64
N ALA A 96 2.00 -15.76 -3.58
CA ALA A 96 3.13 -14.86 -3.42
C ALA A 96 4.17 -15.02 -4.54
N ILE A 97 4.51 -16.25 -4.92
CA ILE A 97 5.40 -16.53 -6.07
C ILE A 97 4.81 -15.94 -7.35
N THR A 98 3.53 -16.20 -7.61
CA THR A 98 2.84 -15.71 -8.83
C THR A 98 2.77 -14.18 -8.87
N LEU A 99 2.52 -13.53 -7.73
CA LEU A 99 2.45 -12.07 -7.64
C LEU A 99 3.83 -11.44 -7.84
N THR A 100 4.86 -11.98 -7.19
CA THR A 100 6.24 -11.49 -7.33
C THR A 100 6.70 -11.57 -8.78
N ASP A 101 6.42 -12.69 -9.46
CA ASP A 101 6.68 -12.85 -10.88
C ASP A 101 5.91 -11.82 -11.75
N ALA A 102 4.64 -11.57 -11.44
CA ALA A 102 3.85 -10.56 -12.12
C ALA A 102 4.42 -9.14 -11.92
N PHE A 103 4.94 -8.82 -10.73
CA PHE A 103 5.55 -7.51 -10.43
C PHE A 103 6.89 -7.30 -11.14
N LEU A 104 7.69 -8.36 -11.27
CA LEU A 104 8.91 -8.38 -12.08
C LEU A 104 8.59 -8.18 -13.57
N ARG A 105 7.68 -9.00 -14.12
CA ARG A 105 7.29 -8.91 -15.54
C ARG A 105 6.64 -7.59 -15.91
N SER A 106 5.90 -6.98 -14.99
CA SER A 106 5.26 -5.68 -15.22
C SER A 106 6.22 -4.51 -15.09
N GLY A 107 7.40 -4.68 -14.46
CA GLY A 107 8.43 -3.65 -14.32
C GLY A 107 8.32 -2.78 -13.06
N TYR A 108 7.49 -3.17 -12.08
CA TYR A 108 7.47 -2.52 -10.75
C TYR A 108 8.62 -3.00 -9.87
N LEU A 109 9.08 -4.23 -10.09
CA LEU A 109 10.29 -4.81 -9.48
C LEU A 109 11.28 -5.15 -10.58
N GLU A 110 12.57 -5.16 -10.25
CA GLU A 110 13.65 -5.62 -11.11
C GLU A 110 14.56 -6.56 -10.31
N GLU A 111 15.04 -7.62 -10.94
CA GLU A 111 16.04 -8.53 -10.35
C GLU A 111 17.40 -8.19 -10.97
N ASP A 112 18.44 -8.05 -10.15
CA ASP A 112 19.81 -7.84 -10.64
C ASP A 112 20.54 -9.16 -10.91
N GLU A 113 21.79 -9.07 -11.37
CA GLU A 113 22.60 -10.23 -11.76
C GLU A 113 22.92 -11.15 -10.57
N GLU A 114 22.83 -10.64 -9.33
CA GLU A 114 23.06 -11.38 -8.09
C GLU A 114 21.77 -12.04 -7.58
N GLY A 115 20.64 -11.86 -8.26
CA GLY A 115 19.33 -12.37 -7.84
C GLY A 115 18.64 -11.50 -6.78
N LEU A 116 19.15 -10.28 -6.53
CA LEU A 116 18.53 -9.35 -5.60
C LEU A 116 17.45 -8.52 -6.30
N VAL A 117 16.31 -8.41 -5.64
CA VAL A 117 15.16 -7.64 -6.13
C VAL A 117 15.26 -6.19 -5.64
N LYS A 118 15.11 -5.26 -6.57
CA LYS A 118 15.12 -3.82 -6.35
C LYS A 118 13.88 -3.16 -6.96
N LEU A 119 13.71 -1.87 -6.70
CA LEU A 119 12.65 -1.06 -7.29
C LEU A 119 12.82 -0.99 -8.82
N GLY A 120 11.75 -1.33 -9.55
CA GLY A 120 11.72 -1.27 -11.00
C GLY A 120 11.41 0.11 -11.56
N TRP A 121 11.64 0.29 -12.86
CA TRP A 121 11.41 1.57 -13.53
C TRP A 121 9.97 2.10 -13.42
N ARG A 122 8.94 1.23 -13.42
CA ARG A 122 7.54 1.69 -13.26
C ARG A 122 7.26 2.22 -11.89
N THR A 123 7.86 1.63 -10.86
CA THR A 123 7.77 2.16 -9.51
C THR A 123 8.31 3.59 -9.45
N ARG A 124 9.44 3.87 -10.09
CA ARG A 124 10.02 5.24 -10.15
C ARG A 124 9.16 6.22 -10.96
N ALA A 125 8.54 5.74 -12.04
CA ALA A 125 7.68 6.55 -12.90
C ALA A 125 6.33 6.86 -12.22
N GLU A 126 5.61 5.83 -11.80
CA GLU A 126 4.20 5.92 -11.44
C GLU A 126 3.99 6.29 -9.97
N LEU A 127 4.92 5.93 -9.07
CA LEU A 127 4.72 6.08 -7.63
C LEU A 127 5.49 7.28 -7.05
N ASP A 128 4.87 7.92 -6.06
CA ASP A 128 5.56 8.75 -5.08
C ASP A 128 5.91 7.86 -3.88
N LEU A 129 7.16 7.39 -3.85
CA LEU A 129 7.63 6.48 -2.82
C LEU A 129 7.68 7.13 -1.44
N GLU A 130 8.01 8.41 -1.35
CA GLU A 130 8.11 9.11 -0.07
C GLU A 130 6.74 9.18 0.59
N SER A 131 5.74 9.66 -0.15
CA SER A 131 4.35 9.70 0.30
C SER A 131 3.82 8.31 0.66
N LEU A 132 4.13 7.28 -0.15
CA LEU A 132 3.71 5.91 0.13
C LEU A 132 4.31 5.39 1.44
N MET A 133 5.61 5.60 1.68
CA MET A 133 6.28 5.12 2.89
C MET A 133 5.78 5.84 4.14
N MET A 134 5.50 7.15 4.05
CA MET A 134 4.88 7.89 5.15
C MET A 134 3.49 7.32 5.49
N LEU A 135 2.64 7.08 4.49
CA LEU A 135 1.31 6.49 4.71
C LEU A 135 1.38 5.09 5.34
N ILE A 136 2.35 4.27 4.93
CA ILE A 136 2.57 2.94 5.53
C ILE A 136 3.01 3.09 6.99
N ALA A 137 3.93 4.00 7.28
CA ALA A 137 4.43 4.23 8.64
C ALA A 137 3.37 4.80 9.59
N GLU A 138 2.48 5.66 9.10
CA GLU A 138 1.36 6.22 9.87
C GLU A 138 0.21 5.23 10.08
N SER A 139 0.15 4.17 9.27
CA SER A 139 -0.93 3.19 9.34
C SER A 139 -0.90 2.44 10.67
N LYS A 140 -1.94 2.64 11.49
CA LYS A 140 -2.10 1.88 12.74
C LYS A 140 -2.44 0.43 12.40
N PRO A 141 -1.73 -0.57 12.96
CA PRO A 141 -2.13 -1.95 12.80
C PRO A 141 -3.49 -2.15 13.47
N LYS A 142 -4.53 -2.43 12.69
CA LYS A 142 -5.75 -3.04 13.22
C LYS A 142 -5.40 -4.47 13.63
N GLY A 143 -5.00 -4.66 14.89
CA GLY A 143 -4.74 -5.98 15.47
C GLY A 143 -3.41 -6.19 16.17
N VAL A 144 -2.82 -5.17 16.82
CA VAL A 144 -2.10 -5.48 18.06
C VAL A 144 -3.18 -5.51 19.13
N ILE A 145 -3.40 -6.68 19.72
CA ILE A 145 -4.26 -6.83 20.89
C ILE A 145 -3.58 -6.02 21.99
N ASP A 146 -4.09 -4.82 22.26
CA ASP A 146 -3.76 -4.11 23.49
C ASP A 146 -4.51 -4.85 24.61
N PRO A 147 -3.82 -5.60 25.50
CA PRO A 147 -4.50 -6.33 26.58
C PRO A 147 -5.23 -5.39 27.56
N ASP A 148 -4.90 -4.09 27.55
CA ASP A 148 -5.49 -3.07 28.41
C ASP A 148 -6.85 -2.55 27.94
N SER A 149 -7.22 -2.77 26.67
CA SER A 149 -8.52 -2.29 26.16
C SER A 149 -9.65 -3.33 26.26
N ALA A 150 -9.32 -4.57 26.64
CA ALA A 150 -10.32 -5.59 26.99
C ALA A 150 -11.00 -5.28 28.33
N GLU A 151 -10.24 -4.80 29.34
CA GLU A 151 -10.83 -4.44 30.65
C GLU A 151 -11.77 -3.23 30.56
N THR A 152 -11.50 -2.26 29.66
CA THR A 152 -12.36 -1.08 29.55
C THR A 152 -13.65 -1.36 28.78
N ALA A 153 -13.63 -2.32 27.85
CA ALA A 153 -14.81 -2.70 27.08
C ALA A 153 -15.75 -3.58 27.93
N GLU A 154 -15.21 -4.57 28.64
CA GLU A 154 -16.02 -5.45 29.51
C GLU A 154 -16.65 -4.67 30.69
N ALA A 155 -15.93 -3.70 31.26
CA ALA A 155 -16.47 -2.84 32.31
C ALA A 155 -17.61 -1.91 31.81
N SER A 156 -17.52 -1.43 30.58
CA SER A 156 -18.58 -0.58 29.99
C SER A 156 -19.84 -1.37 29.63
N GLU A 157 -19.68 -2.62 29.19
CA GLU A 157 -20.82 -3.49 28.84
C GLU A 157 -21.55 -4.01 30.09
N GLU A 158 -20.84 -4.30 31.19
CA GLU A 158 -21.48 -4.65 32.47
C GLU A 158 -22.21 -3.46 33.12
N GLU A 159 -21.68 -2.23 32.99
CA GLU A 159 -22.29 -1.03 33.58
C GLU A 159 -23.54 -0.57 32.78
N ASP A 160 -23.55 -0.71 31.45
CA ASP A 160 -24.74 -0.44 30.62
C ASP A 160 -25.82 -1.51 30.80
N ALA A 161 -25.44 -2.80 30.88
CA ALA A 161 -26.39 -3.89 31.13
C ALA A 161 -27.05 -3.78 32.51
N ALA A 162 -26.31 -3.36 33.55
CA ALA A 162 -26.87 -3.14 34.88
C ALA A 162 -27.88 -1.97 34.90
N ARG A 163 -27.66 -0.91 34.10
CA ARG A 163 -28.56 0.24 33.99
C ARG A 163 -29.85 -0.07 33.23
N GLU A 164 -29.80 -0.90 32.18
CA GLU A 164 -31.02 -1.33 31.47
C GLU A 164 -31.91 -2.19 32.37
N VAL A 165 -31.34 -3.08 33.18
CA VAL A 165 -32.11 -3.94 34.10
C VAL A 165 -32.76 -3.15 35.24
N GLU A 166 -32.08 -2.12 35.79
CA GLU A 166 -32.70 -1.21 36.78
C GLU A 166 -33.83 -0.36 36.18
N ALA A 167 -33.71 0.08 34.94
CA ALA A 167 -34.73 0.86 34.26
C ALA A 167 -36.02 0.04 33.99
N GLU A 168 -35.87 -1.21 33.56
CA GLU A 168 -37.03 -2.10 33.32
C GLU A 168 -37.75 -2.50 34.63
N GLY A 169 -37.01 -2.64 35.74
CA GLY A 169 -37.60 -2.93 37.05
C GLY A 169 -38.45 -1.78 37.60
N LEU A 170 -38.04 -0.54 37.36
CA LEU A 170 -38.77 0.66 37.80
C LEU A 170 -40.05 0.92 36.99
N GLU A 171 -40.08 0.55 35.70
CA GLU A 171 -41.29 0.64 34.87
C GLU A 171 -42.36 -0.40 35.25
N GLN A 172 -41.95 -1.60 35.70
CA GLN A 172 -42.90 -2.65 36.09
C GLN A 172 -43.58 -2.36 37.45
N ASP A 173 -42.87 -1.75 38.40
CA ASP A 173 -43.44 -1.38 39.70
C ASP A 173 -44.44 -0.21 39.59
N GLN A 174 -44.26 0.70 38.64
CA GLN A 174 -45.23 1.79 38.41
C GLN A 174 -46.51 1.31 37.71
N ALA A 175 -46.42 0.29 36.85
CA ALA A 175 -47.59 -0.28 36.16
C ALA A 175 -48.52 -1.09 37.09
N SER A 176 -48.03 -1.53 38.26
CA SER A 176 -48.82 -2.33 39.21
C SER A 176 -49.48 -1.52 40.33
N THR A 177 -49.30 -0.19 40.37
CA THR A 177 -49.85 0.67 41.43
C THR A 177 -51.10 1.47 40.99
N ASP A 178 -51.49 1.41 39.72
CA ASP A 178 -52.62 2.18 39.14
C ASP A 178 -53.76 1.29 38.59
N ALA A 179 -54.01 0.14 39.23
CA ALA A 179 -55.15 -0.75 38.96
C ALA A 179 -56.11 -0.87 40.16
#